data_AF-R7EZP6-F1
#
_entry.id   AF-R7EZP6-F1
#
_cell.length_a   1.000
_cell.length_b   1.000
_cell.length_c   1.000
_cell.angle_alpha   90.00
_cell.angle_beta   90.00
_cell.angle_gamma   90.00
#
_symmetry.space_group_name_H-M   'P 1'
#
loop_
_entity.id
_entity.type
_entity.pdbx_description
1 polymer ?
#
loop_
_entity_poly.entity_id
_entity_poly.type
_entity_poly.pdbx_seq_one_letter_code
_entity_poly.pdbx_strand_id
1 'polypeptide(L)'
;MKGNKLFIAALCAVGTVLCVATSCSNDDDPNSPVWNGIKSPDDAKVFSTIKGDFDITDPHPGSTVSVTLSAFPGSLRSFLYLQEHIGTHPVGAAILPLVGMEVYYQRGSKIGLECIKSACTASTFTDRLQQRLLDMYKGTDANCFRPYQVAAFLKGASPDNGYNPTRPYTFELTYQGSEKSELLGGTVYTFRLKYSGSETSKDVQIQTVRPAGQPYYIASSWSSCYVYVKQISVGQTFHGLD
;
A
#
# COMPACT_ATOMS: atom_id res chain seq x y z
N MET A 1 21.06 23.99 -63.52
CA MET A 1 20.04 24.98 -63.08
C MET A 1 18.95 24.24 -62.32
N LYS A 2 18.75 24.62 -61.04
CA LYS A 2 17.54 24.50 -60.20
C LYS A 2 17.00 23.06 -60.02
N GLY A 3 17.25 22.35 -58.92
CA GLY A 3 17.25 22.80 -57.53
C GLY A 3 15.85 22.56 -56.95
N ASN A 4 15.65 21.36 -56.38
CA ASN A 4 14.37 20.86 -55.88
C ASN A 4 13.85 21.66 -54.67
N LYS A 5 12.52 21.69 -54.61
CA LYS A 5 11.65 22.43 -53.70
C LYS A 5 12.04 22.30 -52.22
N LEU A 6 12.30 23.44 -51.60
CA LEU A 6 12.42 23.61 -50.15
C LEU A 6 11.00 23.74 -49.57
N PHE A 7 10.49 22.68 -48.93
CA PHE A 7 9.33 22.75 -48.04
C PHE A 7 9.85 23.05 -46.63
N ILE A 8 9.60 24.26 -46.13
CA ILE A 8 9.82 24.61 -44.71
C ILE A 8 8.62 24.07 -43.94
N ALA A 9 8.83 22.99 -43.20
CA ALA A 9 7.86 22.48 -42.24
C ALA A 9 7.80 23.41 -41.03
N ALA A 10 6.61 23.95 -40.76
CA ALA A 10 6.33 24.76 -39.58
C ALA A 10 6.49 23.92 -38.30
N LEU A 11 7.33 24.43 -37.40
CA LEU A 11 7.55 23.88 -36.06
C LEU A 11 6.34 24.25 -35.18
N CYS A 12 5.29 23.43 -35.19
CA CYS A 12 4.23 23.52 -34.18
C CYS A 12 4.74 22.87 -32.90
N ALA A 13 5.22 23.70 -31.97
CA ALA A 13 5.40 23.32 -30.58
C ALA A 13 4.02 22.96 -29.99
N VAL A 14 3.71 21.67 -29.96
CA VAL A 14 2.56 21.15 -29.20
C VAL A 14 2.96 21.22 -27.73
N GLY A 15 2.65 22.35 -27.09
CA GLY A 15 2.54 22.41 -25.65
C GLY A 15 1.43 21.46 -25.24
N THR A 16 1.78 20.27 -24.78
CA THR A 16 0.87 19.40 -24.04
C THR A 16 0.58 20.08 -22.71
N VAL A 17 -0.46 20.91 -22.71
CA VAL A 17 -1.18 21.26 -21.49
C VAL A 17 -1.69 19.93 -20.95
N LEU A 18 -0.96 19.38 -19.98
CA LEU A 18 -1.48 18.34 -19.09
C LEU A 18 -2.68 18.94 -18.40
N CYS A 19 -3.87 18.64 -18.92
CA CYS A 19 -5.11 18.82 -18.21
C CYS A 19 -4.96 18.05 -16.89
N VAL A 20 -4.71 18.81 -15.82
CA VAL A 20 -4.85 18.33 -14.45
C VAL A 20 -6.30 17.91 -14.36
N ALA A 21 -6.54 16.60 -14.36
CA ALA A 21 -7.86 16.05 -14.13
C ALA A 21 -8.32 16.56 -12.76
N THR A 22 -9.21 17.55 -12.79
CA THR A 22 -10.06 17.95 -11.68
C THR A 22 -10.67 16.70 -11.07
N SER A 23 -10.60 16.59 -9.73
CA SER A 23 -11.12 15.50 -8.93
C SER A 23 -12.54 15.15 -9.36
N CYS A 24 -12.70 14.03 -10.07
CA CYS A 24 -13.98 13.36 -10.12
C CYS A 24 -14.15 12.72 -8.75
N SER A 25 -15.06 13.27 -7.94
CA SER A 25 -15.53 12.61 -6.72
C SER A 25 -15.94 11.19 -7.08
N ASN A 26 -15.33 10.18 -6.44
CA ASN A 26 -15.64 8.75 -6.68
C ASN A 26 -16.98 8.32 -6.05
N ASP A 27 -17.86 9.27 -5.73
CA ASP A 27 -19.12 9.00 -5.03
C ASP A 27 -20.08 8.14 -5.88
N ASP A 28 -19.80 7.99 -7.19
CA ASP A 28 -20.60 7.20 -8.14
C ASP A 28 -20.09 5.75 -8.37
N ASP A 29 -18.98 5.32 -7.75
CA ASP A 29 -18.54 3.91 -7.86
C ASP A 29 -19.38 3.03 -6.91
N PRO A 30 -20.24 2.13 -7.42
CA PRO A 30 -21.11 1.31 -6.58
C PRO A 30 -20.32 0.34 -5.68
N ASN A 31 -19.04 0.12 -5.94
CA ASN A 31 -18.16 -0.73 -5.15
C ASN A 31 -17.30 0.02 -4.13
N SER A 32 -17.42 1.35 -4.05
CA SER A 32 -16.75 2.13 -3.01
C SER A 32 -17.26 1.78 -1.60
N PRO A 33 -16.37 1.50 -0.65
CA PRO A 33 -16.72 1.35 0.76
C PRO A 33 -17.31 2.61 1.38
N VAL A 34 -18.07 2.44 2.46
CA VAL A 34 -18.49 3.55 3.32
C VAL A 34 -17.40 3.82 4.37
N TRP A 35 -16.79 4.99 4.27
CA TRP A 35 -15.74 5.44 5.19
C TRP A 35 -16.31 6.29 6.32
N ASN A 36 -16.01 5.93 7.57
CA ASN A 36 -16.55 6.58 8.77
C ASN A 36 -15.56 7.50 9.50
N GLY A 37 -14.30 7.58 9.05
CA GLY A 37 -13.27 8.42 9.66
C GLY A 37 -13.08 9.78 8.99
N ILE A 38 -12.00 10.48 9.35
CA ILE A 38 -11.58 11.70 8.65
C ILE A 38 -10.76 11.30 7.42
N LYS A 39 -11.20 11.72 6.24
CA LYS A 39 -10.45 11.49 4.99
C LYS A 39 -9.20 12.36 4.98
N SER A 40 -8.02 11.77 4.76
CA SER A 40 -6.78 12.54 4.52
C SER A 40 -6.93 13.51 3.32
N PRO A 41 -6.35 14.72 3.35
CA PRO A 41 -6.41 15.60 2.19
C PRO A 41 -5.82 14.96 0.92
N ASP A 42 -6.38 15.25 -0.26
CA ASP A 42 -5.92 14.68 -1.54
C ASP A 42 -4.45 15.05 -1.85
N ASP A 43 -4.00 16.20 -1.36
CA ASP A 43 -2.65 16.73 -1.50
C ASP A 43 -1.76 16.46 -0.27
N ALA A 44 -2.22 15.63 0.67
CA ALA A 44 -1.47 15.29 1.87
C ALA A 44 -0.08 14.73 1.52
N LYS A 45 0.96 15.42 1.99
CA LYS A 45 2.32 14.90 1.96
C LYS A 45 2.50 13.93 3.12
N VAL A 46 2.62 12.65 2.81
CA VAL A 46 2.91 11.62 3.81
C VAL A 46 4.41 11.61 4.07
N PHE A 47 4.81 12.21 5.19
CA PHE A 47 6.17 12.03 5.71
C PHE A 47 6.34 10.60 6.23
N SER A 48 7.50 10.02 5.95
CA SER A 48 7.84 8.66 6.37
C SER A 48 9.26 8.57 6.90
N THR A 49 9.50 7.63 7.80
CA THR A 49 10.83 7.27 8.28
C THR A 49 11.00 5.77 8.36
N ILE A 50 12.13 5.26 7.87
CA ILE A 50 12.54 3.86 8.07
C ILE A 50 13.64 3.86 9.13
N LYS A 51 13.44 3.11 10.23
CA LYS A 51 14.39 3.01 11.34
C LYS A 51 14.53 1.57 11.80
N GLY A 52 15.76 1.11 12.00
CA GLY A 52 16.05 -0.26 12.41
C GLY A 52 17.51 -0.61 12.17
N ASP A 53 17.83 -1.89 12.34
CA ASP A 53 19.16 -2.46 12.12
C ASP A 53 19.24 -3.28 10.81
N PHE A 54 18.17 -3.34 10.02
CA PHE A 54 18.21 -3.96 8.69
C PHE A 54 19.02 -3.11 7.72
N ASP A 55 20.13 -3.66 7.25
CA ASP A 55 20.95 -3.12 6.16
C ASP A 55 20.74 -3.98 4.90
N ILE A 56 20.34 -3.34 3.80
CA ILE A 56 20.12 -4.04 2.52
C ILE A 56 21.43 -4.56 1.91
N THR A 57 22.56 -3.94 2.24
CA THR A 57 23.89 -4.27 1.71
C THR A 57 24.58 -5.39 2.49
N ASP A 58 24.21 -5.57 3.77
CA ASP A 58 24.66 -6.65 4.64
C ASP A 58 23.49 -7.18 5.51
N PRO A 59 22.54 -7.91 4.91
CA PRO A 59 21.29 -8.24 5.57
C PRO A 59 21.42 -9.45 6.50
N HIS A 60 21.10 -9.27 7.79
CA HIS A 60 21.17 -10.32 8.82
C HIS A 60 19.77 -10.80 9.25
N PRO A 61 19.42 -12.09 9.11
CA PRO A 61 18.16 -12.61 9.63
C PRO A 61 17.95 -12.28 11.10
N GLY A 62 16.74 -11.84 11.45
CA GLY A 62 16.42 -11.33 12.79
C GLY A 62 16.57 -9.82 12.95
N SER A 63 17.21 -9.12 12.00
CA SER A 63 17.20 -7.64 11.96
C SER A 63 15.77 -7.10 12.01
N THR A 64 15.54 -6.14 12.90
CA THR A 64 14.28 -5.45 13.12
C THR A 64 14.27 -4.09 12.46
N VAL A 65 13.12 -3.72 11.90
CA VAL A 65 12.97 -2.46 11.21
C VAL A 65 11.53 -1.99 11.30
N SER A 66 11.37 -0.68 11.40
CA SER A 66 10.09 -0.01 11.48
C SER A 66 9.92 0.99 10.36
N VAL A 67 8.71 1.08 9.84
CA VAL A 67 8.30 2.12 8.90
C VAL A 67 7.23 2.95 9.59
N THR A 68 7.51 4.23 9.81
CA THR A 68 6.57 5.16 10.43
C THR A 68 6.04 6.12 9.37
N LEU A 69 4.73 6.28 9.30
CA LEU A 69 4.00 7.20 8.43
C LEU A 69 3.31 8.26 9.29
N SER A 70 3.36 9.51 8.85
CA SER A 70 2.66 10.63 9.50
C SER A 70 1.13 10.55 9.37
N ALA A 71 0.63 9.98 8.27
CA ALA A 71 -0.77 9.77 7.92
C ALA A 71 -0.86 8.74 6.77
N PHE A 72 -2.07 8.36 6.35
CA PHE A 72 -2.25 7.63 5.10
C PHE A 72 -2.42 8.57 3.89
N PRO A 73 -2.07 8.13 2.66
CA PRO A 73 -2.27 8.93 1.46
C PRO A 73 -3.75 9.21 1.18
N GLY A 74 -4.08 10.44 0.78
CA GLY A 74 -5.46 10.80 0.40
C GLY A 74 -5.80 10.60 -1.07
N SER A 75 -4.83 10.22 -1.91
CA SER A 75 -5.00 10.13 -3.37
C SER A 75 -3.97 9.18 -3.99
N LEU A 76 -4.19 8.79 -5.25
CA LEU A 76 -3.17 8.05 -6.01
C LEU A 76 -1.86 8.86 -6.11
N ARG A 77 -1.94 10.18 -6.28
CA ARG A 77 -0.75 11.04 -6.38
C ARG A 77 0.06 11.03 -5.09
N SER A 78 -0.59 11.19 -3.93
CA SER A 78 0.10 11.14 -2.64
C SER A 78 0.63 9.74 -2.33
N PHE A 79 -0.05 8.68 -2.79
CA PHE A 79 0.44 7.31 -2.69
C PHE A 79 1.71 7.09 -3.51
N LEU A 80 1.71 7.51 -4.79
CA LEU A 80 2.89 7.39 -5.66
C LEU A 80 4.06 8.23 -5.12
N TYR A 81 3.79 9.42 -4.59
CA TYR A 81 4.82 10.21 -3.91
C TYR A 81 5.42 9.45 -2.72
N LEU A 82 4.60 8.80 -1.89
CA LEU A 82 5.11 7.94 -0.81
C LEU A 82 5.95 6.78 -1.38
N GLN A 83 5.49 6.09 -2.43
CA GLN A 83 6.22 5.01 -3.09
C GLN A 83 7.59 5.46 -3.61
N GLU A 84 7.71 6.66 -4.18
CA GLU A 84 9.01 7.21 -4.62
C GLU A 84 10.01 7.32 -3.46
N HIS A 85 9.52 7.60 -2.24
CA HIS A 85 10.38 7.80 -1.06
C HIS A 85 10.74 6.49 -0.35
N ILE A 86 9.79 5.56 -0.20
CA ILE A 86 10.02 4.33 0.57
C ILE A 86 10.13 3.07 -0.30
N GLY A 87 9.63 3.10 -1.53
CA GLY A 87 9.66 1.97 -2.46
C GLY A 87 11.06 1.69 -3.04
N THR A 88 12.01 2.61 -2.90
CA THR A 88 13.44 2.34 -3.19
C THR A 88 14.09 1.40 -2.17
N HIS A 89 13.38 1.08 -1.08
CA HIS A 89 13.82 0.19 -0.01
C HIS A 89 12.85 -1.00 0.15
N PRO A 90 13.31 -2.26 0.28
CA PRO A 90 12.44 -3.44 0.32
C PRO A 90 11.46 -3.40 1.50
N VAL A 91 11.90 -2.91 2.66
CA VAL A 91 11.04 -2.72 3.84
C VAL A 91 9.89 -1.74 3.56
N GLY A 92 10.16 -0.64 2.85
CA GLY A 92 9.13 0.33 2.50
C GLY A 92 8.14 -0.25 1.50
N ALA A 93 8.63 -0.96 0.49
CA ALA A 93 7.78 -1.68 -0.46
C ALA A 93 6.89 -2.75 0.19
N ALA A 94 7.33 -3.36 1.30
CA ALA A 94 6.55 -4.36 2.00
C ALA A 94 5.25 -3.79 2.58
N ILE A 95 5.21 -2.51 2.97
CA ILE A 95 3.99 -1.93 3.58
C ILE A 95 3.07 -1.23 2.57
N LEU A 96 3.54 -0.95 1.34
CA LEU A 96 2.75 -0.25 0.33
C LEU A 96 1.43 -0.94 -0.07
N PRO A 97 1.33 -2.29 -0.16
CA PRO A 97 0.04 -2.94 -0.41
C PRO A 97 -1.01 -2.66 0.68
N LEU A 98 -0.58 -2.63 1.95
CA LEU A 98 -1.45 -2.29 3.09
C LEU A 98 -1.87 -0.83 3.06
N VAL A 99 -0.96 0.08 2.68
CA VAL A 99 -1.31 1.48 2.44
C VAL A 99 -2.34 1.59 1.31
N GLY A 100 -2.19 0.82 0.23
CA GLY A 100 -3.16 0.76 -0.86
C GLY A 100 -4.53 0.22 -0.42
N MET A 101 -4.56 -0.76 0.49
CA MET A 101 -5.80 -1.25 1.11
C MET A 101 -6.49 -0.18 1.96
N GLU A 102 -5.73 0.65 2.67
CA GLU A 102 -6.31 1.75 3.44
C GLU A 102 -6.87 2.83 2.49
N VAL A 103 -6.13 3.17 1.44
CA VAL A 103 -6.63 4.08 0.39
C VAL A 103 -7.89 3.52 -0.27
N TYR A 104 -7.97 2.21 -0.52
CA TYR A 104 -9.19 1.56 -1.01
C TYR A 104 -10.37 1.82 -0.08
N TYR A 105 -10.18 1.64 1.23
CA TYR A 105 -11.24 1.84 2.20
C TYR A 105 -11.66 3.32 2.29
N GLN A 106 -10.70 4.24 2.23
CA GLN A 106 -10.95 5.68 2.37
C GLN A 106 -11.45 6.39 1.11
N ARG A 107 -11.04 5.94 -0.08
CA ARG A 107 -11.21 6.65 -1.37
C ARG A 107 -11.96 5.86 -2.43
N GLY A 108 -12.35 4.64 -2.13
CA GLY A 108 -13.10 3.80 -3.05
C GLY A 108 -12.22 2.89 -3.90
N SER A 109 -12.89 1.99 -4.61
CA SER A 109 -12.24 0.85 -5.24
C SER A 109 -11.28 1.28 -6.34
N LYS A 110 -11.66 2.27 -7.15
CA LYS A 110 -10.87 2.77 -8.27
C LYS A 110 -9.48 3.26 -7.86
N ILE A 111 -9.39 4.15 -6.87
CA ILE A 111 -8.09 4.71 -6.44
C ILE A 111 -7.29 3.65 -5.68
N GLY A 112 -7.93 2.91 -4.76
CA GLY A 112 -7.27 1.89 -3.96
C GLY A 112 -6.66 0.77 -4.79
N LEU A 113 -7.38 0.26 -5.79
CA LEU A 113 -6.88 -0.80 -6.66
C LEU A 113 -5.68 -0.35 -7.50
N GLU A 114 -5.66 0.89 -8.00
CA GLU A 114 -4.48 1.45 -8.68
C GLU A 114 -3.28 1.58 -7.73
N CYS A 115 -3.50 2.00 -6.49
CA CYS A 115 -2.45 2.03 -5.46
C CYS A 115 -1.88 0.62 -5.20
N ILE A 116 -2.75 -0.37 -4.98
CA ILE A 116 -2.31 -1.76 -4.74
C ILE A 116 -1.57 -2.33 -5.97
N LYS A 117 -2.11 -2.12 -7.18
CA LYS A 117 -1.52 -2.60 -8.42
C LYS A 117 -0.12 -2.02 -8.66
N SER A 118 0.11 -0.75 -8.36
CA SER A 118 1.44 -0.12 -8.49
C SER A 118 2.46 -0.62 -7.46
N ALA A 119 2.01 -1.20 -6.34
CA ALA A 119 2.86 -1.68 -5.25
C ALA A 119 3.14 -3.19 -5.27
N CYS A 120 2.58 -3.94 -6.24
CA CYS A 120 2.59 -5.39 -6.24
C CYS A 120 2.98 -5.98 -7.60
N THR A 121 3.52 -7.20 -7.61
CA THR A 121 3.66 -7.96 -8.85
C THR A 121 2.29 -8.34 -9.39
N ALA A 122 2.14 -8.36 -10.73
CA ALA A 122 0.87 -8.68 -11.39
C ALA A 122 0.27 -10.02 -10.93
N SER A 123 1.11 -11.01 -10.61
CA SER A 123 0.70 -12.33 -10.13
C SER A 123 -0.03 -12.31 -8.77
N THR A 124 0.13 -11.25 -7.98
CA THR A 124 -0.54 -11.12 -6.67
C THR A 124 -1.81 -10.27 -6.73
N PHE A 125 -2.00 -9.51 -7.83
CA PHE A 125 -3.19 -8.73 -8.08
C PHE A 125 -4.27 -9.61 -8.73
N THR A 126 -5.01 -10.34 -7.90
CA THR A 126 -5.95 -11.39 -8.33
C THR A 126 -7.41 -11.03 -8.09
N ASP A 127 -8.34 -11.72 -8.75
CA ASP A 127 -9.78 -11.57 -8.45
C ASP A 127 -10.10 -11.94 -7.00
N ARG A 128 -9.38 -12.91 -6.44
CA ARG A 128 -9.51 -13.28 -5.02
C ARG A 128 -9.16 -12.13 -4.10
N LEU A 129 -8.11 -11.36 -4.40
CA LEU A 129 -7.77 -10.15 -3.64
C LEU A 129 -8.93 -9.15 -3.72
N GLN A 130 -9.40 -8.83 -4.92
CA GLN A 130 -10.48 -7.86 -5.11
C GLN A 130 -11.75 -8.25 -4.37
N GLN A 131 -12.14 -9.53 -4.41
CA GLN A 131 -13.27 -10.05 -3.65
C GLN A 131 -13.05 -9.90 -2.15
N ARG A 132 -11.85 -10.20 -1.63
CA ARG A 132 -11.55 -10.02 -0.20
C ARG A 132 -11.65 -8.57 0.24
N LEU A 133 -11.22 -7.61 -0.58
CA LEU A 133 -11.37 -6.18 -0.27
C LEU A 133 -12.85 -5.78 -0.19
N LEU A 134 -13.69 -6.27 -1.11
CA LEU A 134 -15.13 -6.05 -1.06
C LEU A 134 -15.74 -6.64 0.22
N ASP A 135 -15.40 -7.88 0.56
CA ASP A 135 -15.93 -8.55 1.74
C ASP A 135 -15.55 -7.80 3.04
N MET A 136 -14.30 -7.31 3.14
CA MET A 136 -13.81 -6.61 4.33
C MET A 136 -14.36 -5.19 4.47
N TYR A 137 -14.54 -4.46 3.38
CA TYR A 137 -14.81 -3.01 3.45
C TYR A 137 -16.23 -2.62 3.03
N LYS A 138 -16.95 -3.49 2.32
CA LYS A 138 -18.34 -3.26 1.89
C LYS A 138 -19.31 -4.32 2.41
N GLY A 139 -18.81 -5.49 2.80
CA GLY A 139 -19.64 -6.59 3.28
C GLY A 139 -20.53 -6.20 4.44
N THR A 140 -21.77 -6.68 4.43
CA THR A 140 -22.72 -6.56 5.56
C THR A 140 -22.65 -7.77 6.50
N ASP A 141 -21.91 -8.81 6.11
CA ASP A 141 -21.65 -9.98 6.95
C ASP A 141 -20.62 -9.62 8.03
N ALA A 142 -21.06 -9.58 9.28
CA ALA A 142 -20.21 -9.31 10.44
C ALA A 142 -19.03 -10.29 10.56
N ASN A 143 -19.13 -11.50 9.99
CA ASN A 143 -18.03 -12.46 9.99
C ASN A 143 -16.89 -12.05 9.06
N CYS A 144 -17.18 -11.28 8.01
CA CYS A 144 -16.21 -10.87 6.99
C CYS A 144 -15.82 -9.38 7.06
N PHE A 145 -16.73 -8.52 7.51
CA PHE A 145 -16.52 -7.07 7.56
C PHE A 145 -15.41 -6.70 8.56
N ARG A 146 -14.33 -6.09 8.05
CA ARG A 146 -13.10 -5.71 8.77
C ARG A 146 -12.60 -4.34 8.31
N PRO A 147 -13.31 -3.24 8.65
CA PRO A 147 -12.87 -1.88 8.29
C PRO A 147 -11.51 -1.52 8.92
N TYR A 148 -11.12 -2.22 10.00
CA TYR A 148 -9.87 -2.09 10.72
C TYR A 148 -8.76 -3.05 10.23
N GLN A 149 -8.92 -3.68 9.06
CA GLN A 149 -7.97 -4.69 8.57
C GLN A 149 -6.52 -4.18 8.53
N VAL A 150 -6.28 -2.97 8.00
CA VAL A 150 -4.94 -2.38 7.94
C VAL A 150 -4.45 -1.97 9.33
N ALA A 151 -5.35 -1.45 10.17
CA ALA A 151 -5.02 -0.99 11.52
C ALA A 151 -4.42 -2.11 12.38
N ALA A 152 -4.83 -3.37 12.18
CA ALA A 152 -4.26 -4.52 12.89
C ALA A 152 -2.74 -4.72 12.68
N PHE A 153 -2.15 -4.14 11.62
CA PHE A 153 -0.71 -4.19 11.34
C PHE A 153 0.06 -3.00 11.94
N LEU A 154 -0.64 -2.08 12.59
CA LEU A 154 -0.05 -0.89 13.19
C LEU A 154 0.25 -1.11 14.67
N LYS A 155 1.40 -0.59 15.10
CA LYS A 155 1.83 -0.60 16.49
C LYS A 155 0.76 0.03 17.39
N GLY A 156 0.42 -0.67 18.46
CA GLY A 156 -0.56 -0.22 19.45
C GLY A 156 -2.01 -0.55 19.11
N ALA A 157 -2.31 -1.08 17.93
CA ALA A 157 -3.65 -1.55 17.60
C ALA A 157 -3.93 -2.93 18.24
N SER A 158 -5.12 -3.14 18.76
CA SER A 158 -5.58 -4.44 19.26
C SER A 158 -7.11 -4.55 19.19
N PRO A 159 -7.68 -5.76 19.26
CA PRO A 159 -9.12 -5.93 19.42
C PRO A 159 -9.71 -5.10 20.58
N ASP A 160 -8.98 -5.03 21.70
CA ASP A 160 -9.44 -4.42 22.95
C ASP A 160 -9.54 -2.90 22.88
N ASN A 161 -8.84 -2.25 21.94
CA ASN A 161 -8.97 -0.82 21.68
C ASN A 161 -9.70 -0.50 20.38
N GLY A 162 -10.39 -1.47 19.78
CA GLY A 162 -11.09 -1.29 18.51
C GLY A 162 -10.15 -1.16 17.30
N TYR A 163 -8.88 -1.56 17.45
CA TYR A 163 -7.78 -1.29 16.52
C TYR A 163 -7.62 0.21 16.21
N ASN A 164 -7.61 1.05 17.25
CA ASN A 164 -7.37 2.49 17.11
C ASN A 164 -5.94 2.84 17.57
N PRO A 165 -4.91 2.67 16.70
CA PRO A 165 -3.56 3.12 17.02
C PRO A 165 -3.47 4.65 16.99
N THR A 166 -2.44 5.19 17.65
CA THR A 166 -2.16 6.63 17.64
C THR A 166 -1.13 6.98 16.58
N ARG A 167 -1.31 8.13 15.91
CA ARG A 167 -0.27 8.71 15.05
C ARG A 167 1.03 9.00 15.82
N PRO A 168 2.19 8.95 15.15
CA PRO A 168 2.38 8.50 13.77
C PRO A 168 2.25 6.97 13.65
N TYR A 169 1.68 6.51 12.53
CA TYR A 169 1.38 5.11 12.30
C TYR A 169 2.65 4.31 12.01
N THR A 170 2.90 3.25 12.77
CA THR A 170 4.16 2.49 12.68
C THR A 170 3.90 1.03 12.37
N PHE A 171 4.52 0.53 11.31
CA PHE A 171 4.64 -0.89 10.98
C PHE A 171 5.96 -1.44 11.53
N GLU A 172 5.93 -2.64 12.12
CA GLU A 172 7.12 -3.30 12.68
C GLU A 172 7.40 -4.59 11.90
N LEU A 173 8.60 -4.72 11.35
CA LEU A 173 9.03 -5.85 10.52
C LEU A 173 10.30 -6.49 11.07
N THR A 174 10.44 -7.79 10.85
CA THR A 174 11.67 -8.55 11.11
C THR A 174 12.11 -9.24 9.82
N TYR A 175 13.33 -8.99 9.40
CA TYR A 175 13.90 -9.65 8.22
C TYR A 175 14.15 -11.14 8.49
N GLN A 176 13.85 -11.99 7.52
CA GLN A 176 13.98 -13.44 7.64
C GLN A 176 15.07 -14.02 6.73
N GLY A 177 15.28 -13.41 5.57
CA GLY A 177 16.20 -13.93 4.58
C GLY A 177 15.86 -13.43 3.17
N SER A 178 16.75 -13.75 2.24
CA SER A 178 16.60 -13.38 0.84
C SER A 178 17.06 -14.49 -0.08
N GLU A 179 16.45 -14.56 -1.27
CA GLU A 179 16.81 -15.51 -2.30
C GLU A 179 16.82 -14.84 -3.68
N LYS A 180 17.68 -15.31 -4.58
CA LYS A 180 17.64 -14.86 -5.98
C LYS A 180 16.49 -15.57 -6.68
N SER A 181 15.68 -14.82 -7.43
CA SER A 181 14.60 -15.34 -8.24
C SER A 181 14.82 -14.94 -9.70
N GLU A 182 15.07 -15.93 -10.55
CA GLU A 182 15.14 -15.72 -12.00
C GLU A 182 13.78 -15.32 -12.56
N LEU A 183 12.71 -15.97 -12.09
CA LEU A 183 11.33 -15.70 -12.49
C LEU A 183 10.91 -14.24 -12.25
N LEU A 184 11.32 -13.67 -11.10
CA LEU A 184 11.00 -12.30 -10.74
C LEU A 184 12.10 -11.29 -11.13
N GLY A 185 13.19 -11.78 -11.72
CA GLY A 185 14.29 -10.95 -12.22
C GLY A 185 15.00 -10.14 -11.14
N GLY A 186 15.17 -10.68 -9.93
CA GLY A 186 15.74 -9.93 -8.80
C GLY A 186 15.98 -10.76 -7.54
N THR A 187 16.41 -10.07 -6.47
CA THR A 187 16.50 -10.67 -5.13
C THR A 187 15.18 -10.46 -4.40
N VAL A 188 14.57 -11.54 -3.94
CA VAL A 188 13.37 -11.55 -3.12
C VAL A 188 13.79 -11.47 -1.66
N TYR A 189 13.31 -10.44 -0.95
CA TYR A 189 13.51 -10.27 0.48
C TYR A 189 12.25 -10.70 1.21
N THR A 190 12.40 -11.51 2.27
CA THR A 190 11.29 -11.99 3.09
C THR A 190 11.31 -11.31 4.46
N PHE A 191 10.17 -10.78 4.88
CA PHE A 191 9.96 -10.16 6.18
C PHE A 191 8.78 -10.81 6.91
N ARG A 192 8.84 -10.79 8.25
CA ARG A 192 7.68 -10.96 9.13
C ARG A 192 7.17 -9.58 9.51
N LEU A 193 5.95 -9.26 9.10
CA LEU A 193 5.25 -8.05 9.51
C LEU A 193 4.41 -8.36 10.74
N LYS A 194 4.68 -7.66 11.84
CA LYS A 194 3.94 -7.81 13.09
C LYS A 194 2.50 -7.34 12.93
N TYR A 195 1.59 -8.05 13.60
CA TYR A 195 0.18 -7.68 13.64
C TYR A 195 -0.50 -8.21 14.91
N SER A 196 -1.68 -7.68 15.23
CA SER A 196 -2.50 -8.10 16.38
C SER A 196 -3.78 -8.81 15.95
N GLY A 197 -3.88 -9.21 14.68
CA GLY A 197 -5.09 -9.75 14.08
C GLY A 197 -5.35 -11.25 14.30
N SER A 198 -4.62 -11.94 15.19
CA SER A 198 -4.80 -13.37 15.46
C SER A 198 -4.58 -13.72 16.93
N GLU A 199 -5.22 -14.81 17.37
CA GLU A 199 -5.01 -15.40 18.70
C GLU A 199 -3.69 -16.15 18.80
N THR A 200 -3.21 -16.71 17.67
CA THR A 200 -2.10 -17.67 17.66
C THR A 200 -0.86 -17.15 16.94
N SER A 201 -1.02 -16.22 16.01
CA SER A 201 0.10 -15.61 15.29
C SER A 201 0.29 -14.16 15.72
N LYS A 202 1.56 -13.74 15.80
CA LYS A 202 1.96 -12.35 16.10
C LYS A 202 2.50 -11.62 14.87
N ASP A 203 2.63 -12.31 13.75
CA ASP A 203 3.13 -11.77 12.50
C ASP A 203 2.58 -12.52 11.27
N VAL A 204 2.81 -11.93 10.11
CA VAL A 204 2.56 -12.52 8.80
C VAL A 204 3.78 -12.38 7.91
N GLN A 205 3.95 -13.31 6.97
CA GLN A 205 5.01 -13.19 5.97
C GLN A 205 4.61 -12.22 4.86
N ILE A 206 5.58 -11.40 4.45
CA ILE A 206 5.53 -10.60 3.22
C ILE A 206 6.86 -10.68 2.49
N GLN A 207 6.81 -10.72 1.16
CA GLN A 207 7.99 -10.76 0.31
C GLN A 207 7.98 -9.58 -0.66
N THR A 208 9.17 -9.06 -0.93
CA THR A 208 9.38 -7.96 -1.87
C THR A 208 10.50 -8.26 -2.84
N VAL A 209 10.40 -7.76 -4.05
CA VAL A 209 11.43 -7.86 -5.08
C VAL A 209 11.53 -6.53 -5.81
N ARG A 210 12.72 -6.19 -6.30
CA ARG A 210 12.89 -5.14 -7.31
C ARG A 210 13.15 -5.83 -8.66
N PRO A 211 12.13 -5.95 -9.54
CA PRO A 211 12.33 -6.54 -10.85
C PRO A 211 13.37 -5.75 -11.66
N ALA A 212 14.06 -6.44 -12.56
CA ALA A 212 15.07 -5.81 -13.43
C ALA A 212 14.51 -4.60 -14.18
N GLY A 213 15.25 -3.48 -14.13
CA GLY A 213 14.86 -2.24 -14.80
C GLY A 213 13.77 -1.41 -14.10
N GLN A 214 13.22 -1.89 -12.98
CA GLN A 214 12.23 -1.13 -12.19
C GLN A 214 12.92 -0.23 -11.15
N PRO A 215 12.43 1.01 -10.93
CA PRO A 215 13.00 1.92 -9.94
C PRO A 215 12.71 1.51 -8.49
N TYR A 216 11.64 0.75 -8.25
CA TYR A 216 11.14 0.44 -6.92
C TYR A 216 11.05 -1.07 -6.68
N TYR A 217 11.22 -1.45 -5.41
CA TYR A 217 10.75 -2.71 -4.88
C TYR A 217 9.22 -2.72 -4.85
N ILE A 218 8.64 -3.89 -5.07
CA ILE A 218 7.20 -4.17 -5.00
C ILE A 218 6.97 -5.49 -4.27
N ALA A 219 5.77 -5.68 -3.72
CA ALA A 219 5.40 -6.91 -3.04
C ALA A 219 5.21 -8.06 -4.05
N SER A 220 5.90 -9.17 -3.82
CA SER A 220 5.81 -10.40 -4.64
C SER A 220 5.00 -11.51 -3.97
N SER A 221 4.77 -11.42 -2.66
CA SER A 221 3.89 -12.30 -1.90
C SER A 221 3.40 -11.60 -0.64
N TRP A 222 2.09 -11.43 -0.49
CA TRP A 222 1.49 -10.68 0.62
C TRP A 222 0.08 -11.15 0.98
N SER A 223 -0.29 -12.36 0.56
CA SER A 223 -1.66 -12.88 0.70
C SER A 223 -2.14 -13.01 2.14
N SER A 224 -1.20 -13.22 3.06
CA SER A 224 -1.43 -13.26 4.50
C SER A 224 -1.96 -11.92 5.06
N CYS A 225 -1.73 -10.80 4.37
CA CYS A 225 -2.15 -9.47 4.83
C CYS A 225 -3.65 -9.19 4.63
N TYR A 226 -4.31 -9.93 3.74
CA TYR A 226 -5.75 -9.82 3.48
C TYR A 226 -6.52 -11.09 3.92
N VAL A 227 -5.97 -11.81 4.89
CA VAL A 227 -6.72 -12.77 5.71
C VAL A 227 -7.42 -12.00 6.82
N TYR A 228 -8.70 -12.30 7.07
CA TYR A 228 -9.51 -11.58 8.05
C TYR A 228 -8.84 -11.56 9.42
N VAL A 229 -8.63 -10.35 9.94
CA VAL A 229 -8.14 -10.16 11.31
C VAL A 229 -9.23 -10.52 12.32
N LYS A 230 -8.82 -10.81 13.56
CA LYS A 230 -9.71 -10.99 14.71
C LYS A 230 -10.68 -9.82 14.83
N GLN A 231 -11.93 -10.10 15.18
CA GLN A 231 -12.93 -9.05 15.41
C GLN A 231 -12.51 -8.13 16.56
N ILE A 232 -12.93 -6.86 16.49
CA ILE A 232 -12.85 -5.96 17.65
C ILE A 232 -13.59 -6.53 18.85
N SER A 233 -13.11 -6.21 20.05
CA SER A 233 -13.74 -6.65 21.29
C SER A 233 -15.12 -6.00 21.46
N VAL A 234 -16.02 -6.68 22.17
CA VAL A 234 -17.39 -6.19 22.40
C VAL A 234 -17.37 -4.79 23.04
N GLY A 235 -18.18 -3.88 22.48
CA GLY A 235 -18.27 -2.49 22.95
C GLY A 235 -17.21 -1.54 22.39
N GLN A 236 -16.22 -2.05 21.63
CA GLN A 236 -15.26 -1.20 20.92
C GLN A 236 -15.81 -0.75 19.57
N THR A 237 -15.29 0.37 19.08
CA THR A 237 -15.60 0.93 17.76
C THR A 237 -14.31 1.34 17.07
N PHE A 238 -14.19 1.05 15.79
CA PHE A 238 -13.08 1.56 14.98
C PHE A 238 -13.41 2.97 14.46
N HIS A 239 -12.47 3.91 14.62
CA HIS A 239 -12.67 5.32 14.29
C HIS A 239 -12.06 5.73 12.94
N GLY A 240 -11.46 4.77 12.21
CA GLY A 240 -10.71 5.04 10.99
C GLY A 240 -9.25 5.41 11.28
N LEU A 241 -8.39 5.17 10.30
CA LEU A 241 -7.04 5.75 10.21
C LEU A 241 -7.15 7.05 9.41
N ASP A 242 -6.78 8.17 10.01
CA ASP A 242 -6.78 9.47 9.33
C ASP A 242 -5.57 9.68 8.40
#